data_AF-A0A924A320-F1
#
_entry.id   AF-A0A924A320-F1
#
_cell.length_a   1.000
_cell.length_b   1.000
_cell.length_c   1.000
_cell.angle_alpha   90.00
_cell.angle_beta   90.00
_cell.angle_gamma   90.00
#
_symmetry.space_group_name_H-M   'P 1'
#
loop_
_entity.id
_entity.type
_entity.pdbx_description
1 polymer ?
#
loop_
_entity_poly.entity_id
_entity_poly.type
_entity_poly.pdbx_seq_one_letter_code
_entity_poly.pdbx_strand_id
1 'polypeptide(L)'
;MSNQQQEEGLKRVVGVSGVFINVINNTIGSGIFLLPAIVAGIMGNASILAYIACGLLFLLVMLCYAEISSQVTCSGGTYAYIEEAFGPFAGFISNTVFWFGVGVFVTAALVNGMADIFSV
;
A
#
# COMPACT_ATOMS: atom_id res chain seq x y z
N MET A 1 -34.60 27.41 10.68
CA MET A 1 -33.74 26.82 9.63
C MET A 1 -32.30 27.19 9.97
N SER A 2 -31.35 26.27 9.78
CA SER A 2 -29.89 26.33 10.05
C SER A 2 -29.40 26.18 11.50
N ASN A 3 -29.46 24.97 12.07
CA ASN A 3 -28.45 24.54 13.07
C ASN A 3 -28.37 23.00 13.19
N GLN A 4 -27.91 22.33 12.13
CA GLN A 4 -27.70 20.87 12.07
C GLN A 4 -26.33 20.52 11.45
N GLN A 5 -25.30 21.36 11.64
CA GLN A 5 -23.94 21.08 11.18
C GLN A 5 -22.96 21.22 12.33
N GLN A 6 -22.98 20.27 13.27
CA GLN A 6 -21.85 20.07 14.17
C GLN A 6 -21.72 18.58 14.52
N GLU A 7 -20.80 17.93 13.78
CA GLU A 7 -20.07 16.69 14.10
C GLU A 7 -20.86 15.37 14.24
N GLU A 8 -21.28 14.80 13.10
CA GLU A 8 -21.34 13.33 12.96
C GLU A 8 -19.91 12.76 12.88
N GLY A 9 -19.16 12.85 13.98
CA GLY A 9 -17.81 12.27 14.06
C GLY A 9 -17.88 10.74 14.03
N LEU A 10 -17.13 10.12 13.11
CA LEU A 10 -16.98 8.65 13.09
C LEU A 10 -16.54 8.15 14.47
N LYS A 11 -17.33 7.24 15.05
CA LYS A 11 -16.96 6.59 16.31
C LYS A 11 -15.66 5.82 16.09
N ARG A 12 -14.60 6.14 16.86
CA ARG A 12 -13.33 5.40 16.83
C ARG A 12 -13.51 4.00 17.42
N VAL A 13 -14.05 3.09 16.62
CA VAL A 13 -14.27 1.68 16.96
C VAL A 13 -13.22 0.74 16.39
N VAL A 14 -12.44 1.21 15.41
CA VAL A 14 -11.36 0.43 14.81
C VAL A 14 -10.17 0.44 15.77
N GLY A 15 -10.03 -0.64 16.54
CA GLY A 15 -8.85 -0.90 17.36
C GLY A 15 -7.67 -1.43 16.56
N VAL A 16 -6.55 -1.69 17.24
CA VAL A 16 -5.30 -2.19 16.64
C VAL A 16 -5.53 -3.46 15.82
N SER A 17 -6.33 -4.40 16.33
CA SER A 17 -6.65 -5.64 15.61
C SER A 17 -7.42 -5.40 14.31
N GLY A 18 -8.31 -4.39 14.28
CA GLY A 18 -9.06 -4.04 13.08
C GLY A 18 -8.16 -3.47 11.99
N VAL A 19 -7.22 -2.58 12.37
CA VAL A 19 -6.22 -2.03 11.45
C VAL A 19 -5.29 -3.13 10.95
N PHE A 20 -4.81 -4.01 11.84
CA PHE A 20 -3.89 -5.09 11.49
C PHE A 20 -4.50 -6.06 10.45
N ILE A 21 -5.75 -6.50 10.66
CA ILE A 21 -6.45 -7.38 9.72
C ILE A 21 -6.67 -6.67 8.38
N ASN A 22 -6.99 -5.37 8.40
CA ASN A 22 -7.15 -4.58 7.19
C ASN A 22 -5.85 -4.51 6.36
N VAL A 23 -4.71 -4.27 7.02
CA VAL A 23 -3.40 -4.25 6.35
C VAL A 23 -3.05 -5.61 5.75
N ILE A 24 -3.31 -6.72 6.46
CA ILE A 24 -3.12 -8.07 5.92
C ILE A 24 -3.98 -8.28 4.68
N ASN A 25 -5.27 -7.91 4.74
CA ASN A 25 -6.20 -8.04 3.62
C ASN A 25 -5.74 -7.22 2.39
N ASN A 26 -5.25 -6.00 2.61
CA ASN A 26 -4.76 -5.14 1.52
C ASN A 26 -3.41 -5.62 0.94
N THR A 27 -2.58 -6.29 1.75
CA THR A 27 -1.26 -6.76 1.30
C THR A 27 -1.35 -8.07 0.52
N ILE A 28 -2.25 -8.98 0.93
CA ILE A 28 -2.45 -10.26 0.23
C ILE A 28 -3.32 -10.02 -1.01
N GLY A 29 -2.69 -9.90 -2.17
CA GLY A 29 -3.35 -9.76 -3.46
C GLY A 29 -2.91 -10.80 -4.49
N SER A 30 -3.24 -10.55 -5.76
CA SER A 30 -2.87 -11.41 -6.89
C SER A 30 -1.35 -11.60 -7.08
N GLY A 31 -0.53 -10.66 -6.59
CA GLY A 31 0.92 -10.70 -6.73
C GLY A 31 1.59 -11.95 -6.15
N ILE A 32 1.01 -12.58 -5.13
CA ILE A 32 1.58 -13.80 -4.52
C ILE A 32 1.52 -15.02 -5.45
N PHE A 33 0.65 -15.02 -6.46
CA PHE A 33 0.56 -16.12 -7.41
C PHE A 33 1.50 -15.93 -8.61
N LEU A 34 1.71 -14.67 -9.02
CA LEU A 34 2.49 -14.35 -10.22
C LEU A 34 3.99 -14.23 -9.91
N LEU A 35 4.37 -13.51 -8.84
CA LEU A 35 5.77 -13.23 -8.55
C LEU A 35 6.60 -14.50 -8.28
N PRO A 36 6.15 -15.47 -7.45
CA PRO A 36 6.96 -16.64 -7.18
C PRO A 36 7.22 -17.50 -8.42
N ALA A 37 6.25 -17.57 -9.35
CA ALA A 37 6.41 -18.28 -10.61
C ALA A 37 7.50 -17.63 -11.48
N ILE A 38 7.50 -16.29 -11.57
CA ILE A 38 8.52 -15.53 -12.32
C ILE A 38 9.90 -15.68 -11.67
N VAL A 39 9.98 -15.48 -10.34
CA VAL A 39 11.27 -15.53 -9.62
C VAL A 39 11.86 -16.95 -9.66
N ALA A 40 11.02 -17.98 -9.51
CA ALA A 40 11.44 -19.38 -9.66
C ALA A 40 11.94 -19.69 -11.07
N GLY A 41 11.34 -19.10 -12.12
CA GLY A 41 11.82 -19.24 -13.49
C GLY A 41 13.21 -18.63 -13.73
N ILE A 42 13.55 -17.57 -13.00
CA ILE A 42 14.84 -16.86 -13.15
C ILE A 42 15.95 -17.49 -12.28
N MET A 43 15.64 -17.83 -11.02
CA MET A 43 16.64 -18.23 -10.02
C MET A 43 16.54 -19.68 -9.52
N GLY A 44 15.49 -20.42 -9.92
CA GLY A 44 15.28 -21.79 -9.44
C GLY A 44 15.21 -21.87 -7.91
N ASN A 45 15.93 -22.82 -7.30
CA ASN A 45 15.91 -23.05 -5.85
C ASN A 45 16.48 -21.87 -5.03
N ALA A 46 17.29 -20.98 -5.62
CA ALA A 46 17.85 -19.82 -4.93
C ALA A 46 16.81 -18.71 -4.66
N SER A 47 15.61 -18.83 -5.25
CA SER A 47 14.51 -17.87 -5.09
C SER A 47 14.13 -17.61 -3.64
N ILE A 48 14.23 -18.62 -2.76
CA ILE A 48 13.93 -18.47 -1.34
C ILE A 48 14.84 -17.44 -0.66
N LEU A 49 16.12 -17.40 -1.04
CA LEU A 49 17.08 -16.45 -0.49
C LEU A 49 16.78 -15.03 -0.95
N ALA A 50 16.36 -14.87 -2.21
CA ALA A 50 15.94 -13.58 -2.76
C ALA A 50 14.70 -13.03 -2.03
N TYR A 51 13.72 -13.89 -1.73
CA TYR A 51 12.54 -13.50 -0.95
C TYR A 51 12.88 -13.09 0.48
N ILE A 52 13.79 -13.82 1.15
CA ILE A 52 14.24 -13.45 2.50
C ILE A 52 14.97 -12.10 2.48
N ALA A 53 15.87 -11.89 1.52
CA ALA A 53 16.58 -10.63 1.37
C ALA A 53 15.61 -9.45 1.09
N CYS A 54 14.66 -9.64 0.18
CA CYS A 54 13.63 -8.65 -0.12
C CYS A 54 12.75 -8.34 1.11
N GLY A 55 12.35 -9.37 1.86
CA GLY A 55 11.58 -9.22 3.09
C GLY A 55 12.32 -8.44 4.16
N LEU A 56 13.63 -8.65 4.31
CA LEU A 56 14.45 -7.89 5.26
C LEU A 56 14.55 -6.40 4.89
N LEU A 57 14.74 -6.10 3.61
CA LEU A 57 14.75 -4.72 3.12
C LEU A 57 13.37 -4.06 3.30
N PHE A 58 12.29 -4.78 3.02
CA PHE A 58 10.93 -4.28 3.21
C PHE A 58 10.63 -3.99 4.67
N LEU A 59 11.09 -4.85 5.60
CA LEU A 59 10.96 -4.63 7.04
C LEU A 59 11.61 -3.31 7.46
N LEU A 60 12.81 -2.99 6.93
CA LEU A 60 13.49 -1.74 7.24
C LEU A 60 12.67 -0.51 6.80
N VAL A 61 12.08 -0.58 5.60
CA VAL A 61 11.17 0.47 5.08
C VAL A 61 9.92 0.60 5.95
N MET A 62 9.34 -0.51 6.39
CA MET A 62 8.16 -0.51 7.25
C MET A 62 8.45 0.08 8.64
N LEU A 63 9.66 -0.09 9.19
CA LEU A 63 10.06 0.59 10.43
C LEU A 63 10.04 2.11 10.27
N CYS A 64 10.59 2.63 9.17
CA CYS A 64 10.53 4.07 8.89
C CYS A 64 9.08 4.57 8.80
N TYR A 65 8.21 3.79 8.15
CA TYR A 65 6.79 4.10 8.09
C TYR A 65 6.11 4.08 9.46
N ALA A 66 6.46 3.12 10.32
CA ALA A 66 5.93 3.02 11.67
C ALA A 66 6.29 4.24 12.54
N GLU A 67 7.51 4.76 12.42
CA GLU A 67 7.90 5.99 13.13
C GLU A 67 7.10 7.21 12.65
N ILE A 68 6.90 7.36 11.34
CA ILE A 68 6.14 8.48 10.77
C ILE A 68 4.66 8.37 11.17
N SER A 69 4.07 7.18 11.09
CA SER A 69 2.68 6.92 11.51
C SER A 69 2.42 7.23 12.97
N SER A 70 3.43 7.17 13.83
CA SER A 70 3.28 7.51 15.24
C SER A 70 3.18 9.03 15.49
N GLN A 71 3.75 9.83 14.58
CA GLN A 71 3.80 11.29 14.70
C GLN A 71 2.60 11.96 14.03
N VAL A 72 2.20 11.46 12.86
CA VAL A 72 1.08 12.02 12.08
C VAL A 72 -0.23 11.31 12.47
N THR A 73 -1.10 12.02 13.18
CA THR A 73 -2.38 11.49 13.68
C THR A 73 -3.61 11.92 12.86
N CYS A 74 -3.39 12.66 11.77
CA CYS A 74 -4.43 13.06 10.82
C CYS A 74 -4.96 11.86 10.00
N SER A 75 -6.26 11.84 9.71
CA SER A 75 -6.85 10.83 8.81
C SER A 75 -6.52 11.19 7.36
N GLY A 76 -5.83 10.31 6.64
CA GLY A 76 -5.47 10.54 5.24
C GLY A 76 -4.42 9.59 4.66
N GLY A 77 -3.86 8.68 5.46
CA GLY A 77 -2.91 7.68 4.98
C GLY A 77 -1.57 8.31 4.57
N THR A 78 -0.96 7.77 3.51
CA THR A 78 0.37 8.21 3.04
C THR A 78 0.39 9.65 2.54
N TYR A 79 -0.75 10.14 2.04
CA TYR A 79 -0.94 11.52 1.63
C TYR A 79 -0.80 12.51 2.81
N ALA A 80 -1.36 12.16 3.98
CA ALA A 80 -1.28 13.03 5.16
C ALA A 80 0.17 13.24 5.62
N TYR A 81 1.03 12.23 5.49
CA TYR A 81 2.46 12.36 5.82
C TYR A 81 3.17 13.39 4.95
N ILE A 82 2.80 13.46 3.67
CA ILE A 82 3.44 14.35 2.69
C ILE A 82 2.87 15.76 2.78
N GLU A 83 1.56 15.88 3.02
CA GLU A 83 0.93 17.17 3.27
C GLU A 83 1.47 17.84 4.54
N GLU A 84 1.69 17.09 5.62
CA GLU A 84 2.22 17.64 6.87
C GLU A 84 3.71 18.05 6.75
N ALA A 85 4.50 17.32 5.95
CA ALA A 85 5.92 17.61 5.76
C ALA A 85 6.21 18.72 4.73
N PHE A 86 5.45 18.79 3.63
CA PHE A 86 5.75 19.66 2.47
C PHE A 86 4.62 20.64 2.11
N GLY A 87 3.50 20.59 2.81
CA GLY A 87 2.33 21.44 2.58
C GLY A 87 1.32 20.88 1.56
N PRO A 88 0.17 21.57 1.39
CA PRO A 88 -1.01 21.05 0.69
C PRO A 88 -0.78 20.80 -0.82
N PHE A 89 0.10 21.58 -1.46
CA PHE A 89 0.38 21.40 -2.89
C PHE A 89 1.18 20.11 -3.16
N ALA A 90 2.15 19.79 -2.29
CA ALA A 90 2.92 18.56 -2.40
C ALA A 90 2.07 17.33 -2.10
N GLY A 91 1.15 17.45 -1.13
CA GLY A 91 0.11 16.44 -0.89
C GLY A 91 -0.67 16.14 -2.17
N PHE A 92 -1.23 17.16 -2.82
CA PHE A 92 -2.06 16.98 -4.03
C PHE A 92 -1.33 16.23 -5.14
N ILE A 93 -0.06 16.58 -5.39
CA ILE A 93 0.78 15.89 -6.37
C ILE A 93 0.97 14.43 -5.96
N SER A 94 1.31 14.16 -4.70
CA SER A 94 1.50 12.78 -4.23
C SER A 94 0.24 11.95 -4.35
N ASN A 95 -0.93 12.49 -4.02
CA ASN A 95 -2.19 11.77 -4.18
C ASN A 95 -2.47 11.47 -5.65
N THR A 96 -2.21 12.43 -6.53
CA THR A 96 -2.36 12.25 -7.98
C THR A 96 -1.43 11.14 -8.49
N VAL A 97 -0.15 11.16 -8.11
CA VAL A 97 0.82 10.13 -8.48
C VAL A 97 0.43 8.76 -7.90
N PHE A 98 -0.05 8.71 -6.66
CA PHE A 98 -0.51 7.47 -6.03
C PHE A 98 -1.70 6.87 -6.80
N TRP A 99 -2.67 7.70 -7.18
CA TRP A 99 -3.85 7.27 -7.93
C TRP A 99 -3.50 6.73 -9.31
N PHE A 100 -2.62 7.42 -10.07
CA PHE A 100 -2.15 6.91 -11.36
C PHE A 100 -1.24 5.68 -11.21
N GLY A 101 -0.29 5.72 -10.27
CA GLY A 101 0.66 4.66 -9.96
C GLY A 101 -0.02 3.35 -9.61
N VAL A 102 -0.80 3.36 -8.52
CA VAL A 102 -1.45 2.16 -8.00
C VAL A 102 -2.74 1.85 -8.75
N GLY A 103 -3.51 2.86 -9.15
CA GLY A 103 -4.79 2.64 -9.82
C GLY A 103 -4.63 2.16 -11.26
N VAL A 104 -3.76 2.80 -12.05
CA VAL A 104 -3.69 2.57 -13.51
C VAL A 104 -2.53 1.66 -13.89
N PHE A 105 -1.31 1.91 -13.39
CA PHE A 105 -0.15 1.12 -13.82
C PHE A 105 -0.15 -0.30 -13.23
N VAL A 106 -0.49 -0.47 -11.95
CA VAL A 106 -0.54 -1.80 -11.34
C VAL A 106 -1.64 -2.64 -11.98
N THR A 107 -2.82 -2.08 -12.24
CA THR A 107 -3.91 -2.82 -12.88
C THR A 107 -3.56 -3.20 -14.32
N ALA A 108 -2.91 -2.31 -15.08
CA ALA A 108 -2.40 -2.63 -16.40
C ALA A 108 -1.34 -3.74 -16.38
N ALA A 109 -0.40 -3.71 -15.42
CA ALA A 109 0.60 -4.76 -15.27
C ALA A 109 -0.02 -6.12 -14.93
N LEU A 110 -1.05 -6.14 -14.08
CA LEU A 110 -1.80 -7.36 -13.75
C LEU A 110 -2.57 -7.90 -14.95
N VAL A 111 -3.22 -7.04 -15.74
CA VAL A 111 -3.92 -7.45 -16.96
C VAL A 111 -2.95 -8.03 -17.99
N ASN A 112 -1.79 -7.42 -18.17
CA ASN A 112 -0.74 -7.95 -19.04
C ASN A 112 -0.22 -9.31 -18.54
N GLY A 113 0.10 -9.42 -17.24
CA GLY A 113 0.56 -10.69 -16.67
C GLY A 113 -0.48 -11.79 -16.77
N MET A 114 -1.76 -11.46 -16.68
CA MET A 114 -2.86 -12.41 -16.88
C MET A 114 -3.04 -12.77 -18.36
N ALA A 115 -2.93 -11.80 -19.27
CA ALA A 115 -3.00 -12.03 -20.71
C ALA A 115 -1.87 -12.96 -21.19
N ASP A 116 -0.65 -12.78 -20.68
CA ASP A 116 0.49 -13.66 -21.00
C ASP A 116 0.22 -15.11 -20.59
N ILE A 117 -0.40 -15.33 -19.41
CA ILE A 117 -0.76 -16.68 -18.93
C ILE A 117 -1.80 -17.35 -19.84
N PHE A 118 -2.80 -16.61 -20.33
CA PHE A 118 -3.86 -17.16 -21.19
C PHE A 118 -3.44 -17.29 -22.67
N SER A 119 -2.35 -16.64 -23.08
CA SER A 119 -1.82 -16.70 -24.45
C SER A 119 -0.94 -17.92 -24.74
N VAL A 120 -0.68 -18.76 -23.73
CA VAL A 120 0.05 -20.04 -23.79
C VAL A 120 -0.91 -21.22 -23.90
#